data_AF-B7KB61-F1
#
_entry.id   AF-B7KB61-F1
#
_cell.length_a   1.000
_cell.length_b   1.000
_cell.length_c   1.000
_cell.angle_alpha   90.00
_cell.angle_beta   90.00
_cell.angle_gamma   90.00
#
_symmetry.space_group_name_H-M   'P 1'
#
loop_
_entity.id
_entity.type
_entity.pdbx_description
1 polymer ?
#
loop_
_entity_poly.entity_id
_entity_poly.type
_entity_poly.pdbx_seq_one_letter_code
_entity_poly.pdbx_strand_id
1 'polypeptide(L)'
;MVFERPQKRASQQPQGRFSSQVFQRQYFSDEEEKQIRNRPMPVGMFNYAATLPTAPYSEPIQEKADNTKTDDVSVEESININIPVVQLVKTEKDRSDKQKRVANAKKTINLLGNNMKNNLDNHLFNAKPSDGGAINQNAPVGLHAYTDGRLPNGVVNLATVGSLNKVHTLTWRWQNSVNQKNSTMFPQWMPPAHVRTLITLQYADTRDQTIEAGEQLYPADTKTYIQRGLNINLHKAGDTVYPEL
;
A
#
# COMPACT_ATOMS: atom_id res chain seq x y z
N MET A 1 -39.54 -63.28 -3.14
CA MET A 1 -38.53 -62.41 -3.78
C MET A 1 -37.45 -62.14 -2.76
N VAL A 2 -36.22 -62.54 -3.06
CA VAL A 2 -35.08 -62.53 -2.14
C VAL A 2 -34.42 -61.15 -2.20
N PHE A 3 -34.11 -60.59 -1.03
CA PHE A 3 -33.45 -59.31 -0.82
C PHE A 3 -31.95 -59.42 -1.11
N GLU A 4 -31.42 -58.57 -1.99
CA GLU A 4 -29.98 -58.29 -2.05
C GLU A 4 -29.71 -56.84 -1.65
N ARG A 5 -28.89 -56.69 -0.59
CA ARG A 5 -28.41 -55.39 -0.08
C ARG A 5 -27.14 -54.98 -0.83
N PRO A 6 -26.94 -53.70 -1.17
CA PRO A 6 -25.68 -53.25 -1.75
C PRO A 6 -24.53 -53.24 -0.73
N GLN A 7 -23.39 -53.79 -1.16
CA GLN A 7 -22.14 -53.85 -0.41
C GLN A 7 -21.51 -52.46 -0.20
N LYS A 8 -21.10 -52.18 1.05
CA LYS A 8 -20.27 -51.02 1.41
C LYS A 8 -18.87 -51.19 0.82
N ARG A 9 -18.43 -50.26 -0.03
CA ARG A 9 -17.02 -50.12 -0.42
C ARG A 9 -16.24 -49.43 0.70
N ALA A 10 -15.20 -50.11 1.17
CA ALA A 10 -14.15 -49.58 2.02
C ALA A 10 -12.90 -49.32 1.16
N SER A 11 -12.39 -48.09 1.18
CA SER A 11 -11.03 -47.70 0.75
C SER A 11 -10.94 -46.17 0.84
N GLN A 12 -9.92 -45.49 1.33
CA GLN A 12 -8.62 -45.79 1.92
C GLN A 12 -8.23 -44.46 2.59
N GLN A 13 -7.81 -44.46 3.86
CA GLN A 13 -7.22 -43.28 4.48
C GLN A 13 -5.79 -43.10 3.96
N PRO A 14 -5.37 -41.90 3.51
CA PRO A 14 -3.97 -41.65 3.21
C PRO A 14 -3.17 -41.61 4.52
N GLN A 15 -2.27 -42.59 4.70
CA GLN A 15 -1.23 -42.55 5.72
C GLN A 15 -0.19 -41.48 5.37
N GLY A 16 -0.51 -40.23 5.68
CA GLY A 16 0.46 -39.13 5.68
C GLY A 16 1.31 -39.19 6.94
N ARG A 17 2.56 -39.66 6.81
CA ARG A 17 3.59 -39.54 7.84
C ARG A 17 3.93 -38.05 8.07
N PHE A 18 3.25 -37.41 9.01
CA PHE A 18 3.73 -36.13 9.55
C PHE A 18 4.81 -36.43 10.61
N SER A 19 6.07 -36.28 10.19
CA SER A 19 7.22 -36.17 11.09
C SER A 19 7.07 -34.89 11.92
N SER A 20 6.63 -35.02 13.16
CA SER A 20 6.76 -33.96 14.16
C SER A 20 8.24 -33.80 14.53
N GLN A 21 8.96 -32.94 13.81
CA GLN A 21 10.23 -32.42 14.32
C GLN A 21 9.91 -31.53 15.52
N VAL A 22 9.98 -32.14 16.71
CA VAL A 22 10.04 -31.44 17.98
C VAL A 22 11.33 -30.62 17.96
N PHE A 23 11.20 -29.30 17.79
CA PHE A 23 12.32 -28.39 18.05
C PHE A 23 12.59 -28.42 19.56
N GLN A 24 13.54 -29.26 19.97
CA GLN A 24 14.17 -29.11 21.27
C GLN A 24 14.89 -27.77 21.26
N ARG A 25 14.37 -26.79 22.00
CA ARG A 25 15.14 -25.60 22.37
C ARG A 25 16.29 -26.12 23.22
N GLN A 26 17.50 -26.14 22.65
CA GLN A 26 18.71 -26.27 23.44
C GLN A 26 18.78 -25.03 24.32
N TYR A 27 18.48 -25.20 25.59
CA TYR A 27 18.78 -24.21 26.61
C TYR A 27 20.30 -24.22 26.76
N PHE A 28 20.95 -23.16 26.28
CA PHE A 28 22.37 -22.93 26.54
C PHE A 28 22.56 -22.83 28.06
N SER A 29 23.61 -23.44 28.58
CA SER A 29 23.97 -23.29 29.99
C SER A 29 24.42 -21.85 30.28
N ASP A 30 24.25 -21.38 31.53
CA ASP A 30 24.65 -20.02 31.96
C ASP A 30 26.14 -19.71 31.72
N GLU A 31 26.98 -20.72 31.52
CA GLU A 31 28.39 -20.57 31.15
C GLU A 31 28.62 -20.32 29.65
N GLU A 32 27.81 -20.90 28.76
CA GLU A 32 27.90 -20.66 27.31
C GLU A 32 27.39 -19.27 26.94
N GLU A 33 26.39 -18.74 27.65
CA GLU A 33 25.90 -17.37 27.43
C GLU A 33 26.97 -16.31 27.77
N LYS A 34 27.82 -16.58 28.78
CA LYS A 34 28.96 -15.72 29.13
C LYS A 34 30.07 -15.75 28.08
N GLN A 35 30.30 -16.89 27.42
CA GLN A 35 31.28 -16.99 26.34
C GLN A 35 30.85 -16.25 25.06
N ILE A 36 29.56 -16.17 24.76
CA ILE A 36 29.07 -15.43 23.58
C ILE A 36 29.20 -13.91 23.78
N ARG A 37 28.97 -13.40 25.01
CA ARG A 37 29.08 -11.96 25.31
C ARG A 37 30.51 -11.41 25.25
N ASN A 38 31.53 -12.26 25.40
CA ASN A 38 32.94 -11.86 25.40
C ASN A 38 33.65 -12.10 24.05
N ARG A 39 32.92 -12.43 22.99
CA ARG A 39 33.53 -12.53 21.66
C ARG A 39 33.87 -11.14 21.13
N PRO A 40 35.14 -10.85 20.78
CA PRO A 40 35.48 -9.62 20.09
C PRO A 40 34.74 -9.58 18.75
N MET A 41 34.07 -8.45 18.50
CA MET A 41 33.34 -8.22 17.25
C MET A 41 34.32 -8.28 16.07
N PRO A 42 33.96 -8.97 14.96
CA PRO A 42 34.82 -9.03 13.79
C PRO A 42 35.01 -7.64 13.20
N VAL A 43 36.26 -7.17 13.18
CA VAL A 43 36.67 -5.95 12.50
C VAL A 43 36.76 -6.27 11.01
N GLY A 44 35.67 -6.02 10.28
CA GLY A 44 35.56 -6.32 8.85
C GLY A 44 34.73 -5.28 8.11
N MET A 45 35.44 -4.27 7.59
CA MET A 45 35.16 -3.50 6.37
C MET A 45 33.72 -3.02 6.10
N PHE A 46 33.39 -1.83 6.61
CA PHE A 46 32.40 -0.95 5.97
C PHE A 46 33.10 -0.10 4.89
N ASN A 47 33.03 -0.52 3.63
CA ASN A 47 33.30 0.38 2.51
C ASN A 47 32.00 1.09 2.13
N TYR A 48 31.93 2.38 2.47
CA TYR A 48 30.91 3.30 1.98
C TYR A 48 31.22 3.67 0.53
N ALA A 49 30.38 3.24 -0.41
CA ALA A 49 30.24 3.90 -1.70
C ALA A 49 28.85 4.53 -1.75
N ALA A 50 28.75 5.75 -1.23
CA ALA A 50 27.61 6.63 -1.42
C ALA A 50 27.80 7.40 -2.73
N THR A 51 27.08 7.00 -3.77
CA THR A 51 26.79 7.87 -4.92
C THR A 51 25.29 7.86 -5.16
N LEU A 52 24.58 8.66 -4.36
CA LEU A 52 23.21 9.05 -4.70
C LEU A 52 23.29 10.24 -5.67
N PRO A 53 22.61 10.21 -6.83
CA PRO A 53 22.53 11.36 -7.71
C PRO A 53 21.66 12.44 -7.04
N THR A 54 22.23 13.63 -6.87
CA THR A 54 21.52 14.86 -6.51
C THR A 54 20.53 15.20 -7.62
N ALA A 55 19.24 14.98 -7.37
CA ALA A 55 18.18 15.59 -8.15
C ALA A 55 18.12 17.10 -7.80
N PRO A 56 18.04 18.01 -8.79
CA PRO A 56 17.90 19.43 -8.52
C PRO A 56 16.53 19.71 -7.89
N TYR A 57 16.54 20.29 -6.69
CA TYR A 57 15.35 20.72 -5.99
C TYR A 57 14.82 22.00 -6.65
N SER A 58 13.59 21.97 -7.15
CA SER A 58 12.88 23.15 -7.67
C SER A 58 12.32 23.98 -6.52
N GLU A 59 12.61 25.27 -6.51
CA GLU A 59 12.10 26.25 -5.54
C GLU A 59 10.57 26.34 -5.54
N PRO A 60 9.91 26.55 -4.38
CA PRO A 60 8.52 26.96 -4.35
C PRO A 60 8.39 28.44 -4.73
N ILE A 61 7.59 28.72 -5.76
CA ILE A 61 7.14 30.05 -6.16
C ILE A 61 6.41 30.70 -4.97
N GLN A 62 6.98 31.79 -4.45
CA GLN A 62 6.31 32.65 -3.48
C GLN A 62 5.19 33.44 -4.17
N GLU A 63 3.97 33.23 -3.69
CA GLU A 63 2.78 33.99 -4.04
C GLU A 63 2.93 35.43 -3.55
N LYS A 64 2.88 36.39 -4.48
CA LYS A 64 2.98 37.82 -4.21
C LYS A 64 1.72 38.30 -3.50
N ALA A 65 1.89 38.84 -2.29
CA ALA A 65 0.93 39.76 -1.70
C ALA A 65 1.22 41.17 -2.25
N ASP A 66 0.24 41.77 -2.91
CA ASP A 66 0.23 43.19 -3.25
C ASP A 66 0.13 44.03 -1.96
N ASN A 67 1.02 45.01 -1.80
CA ASN A 67 0.65 46.39 -1.46
C ASN A 67 1.86 47.36 -1.37
N THR A 68 1.73 48.46 -2.13
CA THR A 68 2.15 49.85 -1.84
C THR A 68 3.61 50.22 -1.53
N LYS A 69 4.30 50.68 -2.58
CA LYS A 69 5.06 51.94 -2.77
C LYS A 69 5.68 52.67 -1.54
N THR A 70 7.02 52.78 -1.54
CA THR A 70 7.81 54.01 -1.31
C THR A 70 9.25 53.79 -1.81
N ASP A 71 9.73 54.70 -2.66
CA ASP A 71 11.13 54.83 -3.06
C ASP A 71 11.95 55.45 -1.92
N ASP A 72 13.11 54.89 -1.56
CA ASP A 72 14.37 55.61 -1.48
C ASP A 72 15.58 54.71 -1.15
N VAL A 73 16.72 55.13 -1.70
CA VAL A 73 18.01 54.45 -1.84
C VAL A 73 18.76 54.24 -0.52
N SER A 74 19.28 53.02 -0.25
CA SER A 74 20.61 52.84 0.38
C SER A 74 21.12 51.38 0.32
N VAL A 75 22.30 51.23 -0.31
CA VAL A 75 23.40 50.27 -0.08
C VAL A 75 23.01 48.88 0.45
N GLU A 76 22.91 47.90 -0.46
CA GLU A 76 22.87 46.48 -0.11
C GLU A 76 24.27 45.96 0.29
N GLU A 77 24.63 46.11 1.56
CA GLU A 77 25.55 45.16 2.20
C GLU A 77 24.80 43.84 2.36
N SER A 78 25.11 42.88 1.50
CA SER A 78 24.63 41.51 1.60
C SER A 78 25.28 40.83 2.81
N ILE A 79 24.68 41.06 3.99
CA ILE A 79 24.99 40.29 5.19
C ILE A 79 24.55 38.86 4.89
N ASN A 80 25.51 38.01 4.56
CA ASN A 80 25.35 36.57 4.44
C ASN A 80 25.14 36.00 5.86
N ILE A 81 23.92 36.16 6.38
CA ILE A 81 23.50 35.57 7.65
C ILE A 81 23.38 34.08 7.38
N ASN A 82 24.48 33.37 7.63
CA ASN A 82 24.52 31.92 7.70
C ASN A 82 23.71 31.49 8.94
N ILE A 83 22.37 31.52 8.83
CA ILE A 83 21.48 31.07 9.89
C ILE A 83 21.75 29.57 10.04
N PRO A 84 22.31 29.13 11.18
CA PRO A 84 22.55 27.71 11.39
C PRO A 84 21.20 27.01 11.33
N VAL A 85 21.04 26.09 10.39
CA VAL A 85 19.88 25.20 10.32
C VAL A 85 19.92 24.35 11.58
N VAL A 86 19.23 24.79 12.63
CA VAL A 86 19.09 24.05 13.88
C VAL A 86 18.29 22.80 13.55
N GLN A 87 18.99 21.66 13.44
CA GLN A 87 18.34 20.37 13.25
C GLN A 87 17.55 20.04 14.52
N LEU A 88 16.23 20.17 14.45
CA LEU A 88 15.31 19.77 15.51
C LEU A 88 15.47 18.27 15.78
N VAL A 89 16.19 17.95 16.86
CA VAL A 89 16.33 16.58 17.35
C VAL A 89 14.98 16.14 17.89
N LYS A 90 14.38 15.13 17.23
CA LYS A 90 13.09 14.56 17.65
C LYS A 90 13.20 14.02 19.07
N THR A 91 12.27 14.46 19.92
CA THR A 91 12.20 13.99 21.31
C THR A 91 11.84 12.50 21.36
N GLU A 92 12.12 11.85 22.49
CA GLU A 92 11.77 10.44 22.68
C GLU A 92 10.25 10.21 22.60
N LYS A 93 9.47 11.18 23.09
CA LYS A 93 8.01 11.18 22.98
C LYS A 93 7.56 11.16 21.51
N ASP A 94 8.14 12.00 20.66
CA ASP A 94 7.80 12.05 19.22
C ASP A 94 8.12 10.74 18.50
N ARG A 95 9.20 10.07 18.91
CA ARG A 95 9.59 8.76 18.36
C ARG A 95 8.61 7.68 18.78
N SER A 96 8.28 7.62 20.06
CA SER A 96 7.28 6.68 20.62
C SER A 96 5.91 6.85 19.95
N ASP A 97 5.43 8.10 19.82
CA ASP A 97 4.16 8.39 19.16
C ASP A 97 4.17 7.99 17.68
N LYS A 98 5.29 8.22 16.97
CA LYS A 98 5.45 7.75 15.59
C LYS A 98 5.39 6.23 15.51
N GLN A 99 6.06 5.51 16.40
CA GLN A 99 6.05 4.04 16.41
C GLN A 99 4.65 3.49 16.69
N LYS A 100 3.93 4.09 17.64
CA LYS A 100 2.53 3.73 17.94
C LYS A 100 1.62 3.89 16.72
N ARG A 101 1.70 5.02 16.03
CA ARG A 101 0.92 5.25 14.79
C ARG A 101 1.24 4.21 13.71
N VAL A 102 2.53 3.86 13.54
CA VAL A 102 2.94 2.83 12.57
C VAL A 102 2.39 1.45 12.97
N ALA A 103 2.44 1.09 14.25
CA ALA A 103 1.90 -0.17 14.74
C ALA A 103 0.38 -0.27 14.53
N ASN A 104 -0.35 0.79 14.87
CA ASN A 104 -1.79 0.93 14.65
C ASN A 104 -2.17 0.79 13.18
N ALA A 105 -1.44 1.47 12.30
CA ALA A 105 -1.65 1.39 10.86
C ALA A 105 -1.43 -0.03 10.33
N LYS A 106 -0.33 -0.69 10.73
CA LYS A 106 -0.06 -2.07 10.33
C LYS A 106 -1.13 -3.05 10.81
N LYS A 107 -1.63 -2.87 12.04
CA LYS A 107 -2.74 -3.68 12.56
C LYS A 107 -3.99 -3.55 11.69
N THR A 108 -4.35 -2.32 11.33
CA THR A 108 -5.50 -2.04 10.45
C THR A 108 -5.30 -2.64 9.06
N ILE A 109 -4.11 -2.51 8.47
CA ILE A 109 -3.78 -3.08 7.15
C ILE A 109 -3.83 -4.60 7.17
N ASN A 110 -3.31 -5.24 8.21
CA ASN A 110 -3.34 -6.70 8.30
C ASN A 110 -4.77 -7.22 8.40
N LEU A 111 -5.64 -6.50 9.11
CA LEU A 111 -7.03 -6.87 9.29
C LEU A 111 -7.87 -6.64 8.03
N LEU A 112 -7.68 -5.51 7.36
CA LEU A 112 -8.53 -5.10 6.24
C LEU A 112 -7.97 -5.43 4.86
N GLY A 113 -6.64 -5.49 4.72
CA GLY A 113 -5.96 -5.65 3.43
C GLY A 113 -6.27 -6.97 2.73
N ASN A 114 -6.76 -7.98 3.47
CA ASN A 114 -7.22 -9.27 2.94
C ASN A 114 -8.72 -9.50 3.15
N ASN A 115 -9.45 -8.55 3.72
CA ASN A 115 -10.87 -8.66 4.04
C ASN A 115 -11.73 -7.89 3.02
N MET A 116 -11.48 -8.11 1.73
CA MET A 116 -12.26 -7.54 0.63
C MET A 116 -12.95 -8.66 -0.13
N LYS A 117 -14.21 -8.44 -0.52
CA LYS A 117 -14.96 -9.41 -1.33
C LYS A 117 -14.21 -9.72 -2.64
N ASN A 118 -14.07 -11.01 -2.98
CA ASN A 118 -13.24 -11.46 -4.10
C ASN A 118 -13.70 -10.91 -5.47
N ASN A 119 -15.00 -10.72 -5.67
CA ASN A 119 -15.55 -10.12 -6.90
C ASN A 119 -15.12 -8.65 -7.05
N LEU A 120 -15.11 -7.88 -5.95
CA LEU A 120 -14.62 -6.50 -5.93
C LEU A 120 -13.11 -6.44 -6.12
N ASP A 121 -12.35 -7.37 -5.55
CA ASP A 121 -10.90 -7.43 -5.76
C ASP A 121 -10.56 -7.59 -7.25
N ASN A 122 -11.22 -8.54 -7.90
CA ASN A 122 -11.09 -8.75 -9.33
C ASN A 122 -11.56 -7.55 -10.16
N HIS A 123 -12.59 -6.84 -9.71
CA HIS A 123 -13.04 -5.61 -10.35
C HIS A 123 -11.97 -4.51 -10.28
N LEU A 124 -11.34 -4.35 -9.12
CA LEU A 124 -10.33 -3.32 -8.88
C LEU A 124 -9.03 -3.56 -9.62
N PHE A 125 -8.53 -4.79 -9.66
CA PHE A 125 -7.17 -5.07 -10.15
C PHE A 125 -7.14 -5.72 -11.55
N ASN A 126 -8.22 -6.40 -11.94
CA ASN A 126 -8.27 -7.25 -13.14
C ASN A 126 -9.32 -6.82 -14.17
N ALA A 127 -9.94 -5.64 -14.01
CA ALA A 127 -10.95 -5.12 -14.93
C ALA A 127 -12.19 -6.03 -15.13
N LYS A 128 -12.51 -6.88 -14.15
CA LYS A 128 -13.65 -7.81 -14.24
C LYS A 128 -14.96 -7.16 -13.74
N PRO A 129 -16.14 -7.59 -14.19
CA PRO A 129 -17.41 -7.14 -13.61
C PRO A 129 -17.53 -7.54 -12.13
N SER A 130 -18.11 -6.66 -11.31
CA SER A 130 -18.27 -6.87 -9.87
C SER A 130 -19.39 -7.85 -9.53
N ASP A 131 -20.41 -7.97 -10.37
CA ASP A 131 -21.47 -8.97 -10.32
C ASP A 131 -21.01 -10.37 -10.74
N GLY A 132 -19.80 -10.47 -11.31
CA GLY A 132 -19.25 -11.70 -11.86
C GLY A 132 -19.57 -11.89 -13.34
N GLY A 133 -19.22 -13.05 -13.89
CA GLY A 133 -19.45 -13.37 -15.31
C GLY A 133 -18.30 -13.01 -16.25
N ALA A 134 -18.61 -13.03 -17.54
CA ALA A 134 -17.64 -12.83 -18.61
C ALA A 134 -17.34 -11.34 -18.85
N ILE A 135 -16.11 -11.05 -19.25
CA ILE A 135 -15.69 -9.69 -19.61
C ILE A 135 -16.41 -9.27 -20.89
N ASN A 136 -17.16 -8.16 -20.84
CA ASN A 136 -17.70 -7.51 -22.02
C ASN A 136 -16.69 -6.48 -22.57
N GLN A 137 -16.02 -6.81 -23.67
CA GLN A 137 -15.01 -5.92 -24.27
C GLN A 137 -15.59 -4.58 -24.73
N ASN A 138 -16.87 -4.55 -25.12
CA ASN A 138 -17.55 -3.33 -25.56
C ASN A 138 -18.08 -2.49 -24.40
N ALA A 139 -18.08 -3.00 -23.18
CA ALA A 139 -18.43 -2.24 -21.99
C ALA A 139 -17.32 -2.45 -20.96
N PRO A 140 -16.13 -1.85 -21.16
CA PRO A 140 -15.04 -1.96 -20.20
C PRO A 140 -15.53 -1.48 -18.83
N VAL A 141 -15.29 -2.27 -17.80
CA VAL A 141 -15.66 -1.97 -16.42
C VAL A 141 -14.49 -2.25 -15.49
N GLY A 142 -14.53 -1.64 -14.31
CA GLY A 142 -13.51 -1.84 -13.29
C GLY A 142 -12.18 -1.16 -13.59
N LEU A 143 -11.12 -1.80 -13.11
CA LEU A 143 -9.72 -1.40 -13.10
C LEU A 143 -9.49 -0.06 -12.41
N HIS A 144 -8.97 -0.11 -11.20
CA HIS A 144 -8.72 1.05 -10.33
C HIS A 144 -7.32 1.03 -9.72
N ALA A 145 -6.57 -0.03 -9.95
CA ALA A 145 -5.19 -0.14 -9.54
C ALA A 145 -4.46 -1.13 -10.44
N TYR A 146 -3.14 -1.01 -10.48
CA TYR A 146 -2.27 -1.97 -11.13
C TYR A 146 -2.10 -3.22 -10.29
N THR A 147 -1.92 -4.35 -10.96
CA THR A 147 -1.46 -5.59 -10.33
C THR A 147 0.05 -5.65 -10.47
N ASP A 148 0.78 -5.58 -9.35
CA ASP A 148 2.25 -5.59 -9.34
C ASP A 148 2.89 -4.52 -10.24
N GLY A 149 2.22 -3.37 -10.38
CA GLY A 149 2.67 -2.27 -11.24
C GLY A 149 2.42 -2.47 -12.73
N ARG A 150 1.64 -3.47 -13.12
CA ARG A 150 1.32 -3.79 -14.51
C ARG A 150 -0.19 -3.77 -14.75
N LEU A 151 -0.58 -3.54 -16.01
CA LEU A 151 -1.95 -3.69 -16.46
C LEU A 151 -2.27 -5.17 -16.68
N PRO A 152 -3.51 -5.61 -16.40
CA PRO A 152 -3.92 -6.98 -16.67
C PRO A 152 -3.91 -7.27 -18.18
N ASN A 153 -3.73 -8.55 -18.53
CA ASN A 153 -3.74 -8.99 -19.92
C ASN A 153 -5.02 -8.57 -20.63
N GLY A 154 -4.88 -8.07 -21.86
CA GLY A 154 -5.99 -7.59 -22.68
C GLY A 154 -6.41 -6.15 -22.39
N VAL A 155 -5.86 -5.47 -21.37
CA VAL A 155 -6.06 -4.03 -21.19
C VAL A 155 -4.99 -3.24 -21.93
N VAL A 156 -5.41 -2.24 -22.71
CA VAL A 156 -4.54 -1.33 -23.45
C VAL A 156 -4.66 0.07 -22.84
N ASN A 157 -3.53 0.64 -22.43
CA ASN A 157 -3.43 2.05 -22.04
C ASN A 157 -3.52 2.94 -23.29
N LEU A 158 -4.38 3.96 -23.25
CA LEU A 158 -4.51 4.97 -24.29
C LEU A 158 -3.91 6.30 -23.87
N ALA A 159 -4.13 6.70 -22.62
CA ALA A 159 -3.59 7.94 -22.08
C ALA A 159 -3.41 7.84 -20.56
N THR A 160 -2.40 8.54 -20.05
CA THR A 160 -2.16 8.70 -18.62
C THR A 160 -2.11 10.18 -18.30
N VAL A 161 -2.96 10.63 -17.38
CA VAL A 161 -2.99 12.01 -16.90
C VAL A 161 -2.49 12.04 -15.46
N GLY A 162 -1.32 12.63 -15.25
CA GLY A 162 -0.62 12.66 -13.96
C GLY A 162 0.65 11.82 -13.95
N SER A 163 1.10 11.43 -12.76
CA SER A 163 2.34 10.66 -12.59
C SER A 163 2.03 9.26 -12.07
N LEU A 164 2.66 8.23 -12.66
CA LEU A 164 2.56 6.83 -12.20
C LEU A 164 3.07 6.60 -10.77
N ASN A 165 3.90 7.52 -10.26
CA ASN A 165 4.38 7.52 -8.88
C ASN A 165 3.37 8.15 -7.90
N LYS A 166 2.28 8.74 -8.42
CA LYS A 166 1.20 9.37 -7.68
C LYS A 166 -0.15 8.76 -8.09
N VAL A 167 -1.22 9.19 -7.43
CA VAL A 167 -2.57 8.93 -7.94
C VAL A 167 -2.72 9.67 -9.26
N HIS A 168 -3.22 8.99 -10.28
CA HIS A 168 -3.36 9.52 -11.63
C HIS A 168 -4.57 8.92 -12.32
N THR A 169 -4.97 9.50 -13.44
CA THR A 169 -6.06 8.96 -14.26
C THR A 169 -5.47 8.18 -15.43
N LEU A 170 -6.05 7.02 -15.71
CA LEU A 170 -5.73 6.18 -16.86
C LEU A 170 -6.96 6.10 -17.77
N THR A 171 -6.79 6.48 -19.03
CA THR A 171 -7.75 6.15 -20.10
C THR A 171 -7.30 4.84 -20.72
N TRP A 172 -8.18 3.84 -20.72
CA TRP A 172 -7.86 2.50 -21.18
C TRP A 172 -9.03 1.87 -21.92
N ARG A 173 -8.76 0.77 -22.60
CA ARG A 173 -9.77 -0.07 -23.25
C ARG A 173 -9.36 -1.54 -23.22
N TRP A 174 -10.31 -2.43 -23.50
CA TRP A 174 -9.97 -3.81 -23.85
C TRP A 174 -9.32 -3.86 -25.24
N GLN A 175 -8.41 -4.81 -25.42
CA GLN A 175 -7.77 -5.10 -26.71
C GLN A 175 -8.87 -5.44 -27.72
N ASN A 176 -8.76 -4.87 -28.93
CA ASN A 176 -9.75 -4.98 -30.00
C ASN A 176 -11.10 -4.31 -29.73
N SER A 177 -11.27 -3.60 -28.61
CA SER A 177 -12.43 -2.74 -28.38
C SER A 177 -12.23 -1.34 -28.94
N VAL A 178 -13.32 -0.65 -29.28
CA VAL A 178 -13.32 0.79 -29.57
C VAL A 178 -13.73 1.63 -28.36
N ASN A 179 -14.39 1.01 -27.38
CA ASN A 179 -14.93 1.69 -26.21
C ASN A 179 -13.85 1.86 -25.15
N GLN A 180 -13.84 3.03 -24.54
CA GLN A 180 -12.80 3.48 -23.61
C GLN A 180 -13.41 3.73 -22.24
N LYS A 181 -12.58 3.63 -21.20
CA LYS A 181 -12.93 3.98 -19.83
C LYS A 181 -11.83 4.79 -19.20
N ASN A 182 -12.23 5.72 -18.34
CA ASN A 182 -11.31 6.44 -17.46
C ASN A 182 -11.38 5.83 -16.07
N SER A 183 -10.21 5.61 -15.49
CA SER A 183 -10.06 5.05 -14.15
C SER A 183 -9.04 5.84 -13.35
N THR A 184 -9.36 6.09 -12.09
CA THR A 184 -8.38 6.55 -11.10
C THR A 184 -7.48 5.39 -10.71
N MET A 185 -6.17 5.57 -10.81
CA MET A 185 -5.15 4.57 -10.51
C MET A 185 -4.32 4.95 -9.29
N PHE A 186 -4.02 3.95 -8.46
CA PHE A 186 -3.06 4.09 -7.36
C PHE A 186 -1.61 3.97 -7.86
N PRO A 187 -0.64 4.57 -7.14
CA PRO A 187 0.78 4.50 -7.50
C PRO A 187 1.31 3.07 -7.58
N GLN A 188 2.28 2.81 -8.47
CA GLN A 188 2.89 1.49 -8.63
C GLN A 188 3.55 0.95 -7.34
N TRP A 189 4.14 1.83 -6.53
CA TRP A 189 4.80 1.43 -5.28
C TRP A 189 3.81 1.04 -4.18
N MET A 190 2.50 1.34 -4.36
CA MET A 190 1.49 1.05 -3.36
C MET A 190 1.08 -0.43 -3.42
N PRO A 191 1.28 -1.22 -2.36
CA PRO A 191 0.86 -2.61 -2.34
C PRO A 191 -0.66 -2.75 -2.50
N PRO A 192 -1.16 -3.81 -3.16
CA PRO A 192 -2.60 -4.08 -3.27
C PRO A 192 -3.33 -4.09 -1.93
N ALA A 193 -2.70 -4.63 -0.88
CA ALA A 193 -3.25 -4.63 0.48
C ALA A 193 -3.53 -3.21 1.03
N HIS A 194 -2.70 -2.22 0.67
CA HIS A 194 -2.92 -0.83 1.09
C HIS A 194 -4.10 -0.23 0.34
N VAL A 195 -4.19 -0.47 -0.97
CA VAL A 195 -5.34 -0.05 -1.79
C VAL A 195 -6.64 -0.63 -1.20
N ARG A 196 -6.67 -1.96 -0.99
CA ARG A 196 -7.81 -2.65 -0.38
C ARG A 196 -8.18 -2.08 0.99
N THR A 197 -7.18 -1.79 1.82
CA THR A 197 -7.38 -1.19 3.15
C THR A 197 -8.03 0.19 3.05
N LEU A 198 -7.54 1.06 2.16
CA LEU A 198 -8.12 2.41 1.98
C LEU A 198 -9.59 2.34 1.53
N ILE A 199 -9.88 1.41 0.62
CA ILE A 199 -11.23 1.15 0.11
C ILE A 199 -12.15 0.65 1.24
N THR A 200 -11.77 -0.43 1.91
CA THR A 200 -12.59 -1.05 2.97
C THR A 200 -12.72 -0.18 4.23
N LEU A 201 -11.79 0.74 4.48
CA LEU A 201 -11.91 1.77 5.51
C LEU A 201 -13.02 2.78 5.17
N GLN A 202 -13.12 3.16 3.90
CA GLN A 202 -14.09 4.15 3.44
C GLN A 202 -15.48 3.52 3.17
N TYR A 203 -15.53 2.25 2.76
CA TYR A 203 -16.74 1.54 2.33
C TYR A 203 -16.81 0.18 3.03
N ALA A 204 -17.49 0.14 4.17
CA ALA A 204 -17.53 -1.05 5.03
C ALA A 204 -18.29 -2.24 4.41
N ASP A 205 -19.21 -1.97 3.48
CA ASP A 205 -20.00 -2.93 2.70
C ASP A 205 -19.18 -3.71 1.67
N THR A 206 -17.97 -3.23 1.34
CA THR A 206 -17.03 -3.93 0.45
C THR A 206 -16.26 -5.06 1.14
N ARG A 207 -16.39 -5.18 2.47
CA ARG A 207 -15.70 -6.19 3.27
C ARG A 207 -16.34 -7.56 3.09
N ASP A 208 -15.51 -8.60 3.09
CA ASP A 208 -16.00 -9.99 3.01
C ASP A 208 -16.60 -10.42 4.35
N GLN A 209 -15.96 -10.03 5.45
CA GLN A 209 -16.33 -10.34 6.82
C GLN A 209 -16.52 -9.05 7.62
N THR A 210 -17.50 -9.07 8.53
CA THR A 210 -17.65 -8.01 9.53
C THR A 210 -16.48 -8.06 10.51
N ILE A 211 -16.02 -6.88 10.95
CA ILE A 211 -14.96 -6.74 11.94
C ILE A 211 -15.52 -7.08 13.31
N GLU A 212 -14.82 -7.94 14.07
CA GLU A 212 -15.32 -8.43 15.35
C GLU A 212 -15.46 -7.30 16.39
N ALA A 213 -16.43 -7.45 17.30
CA ALA A 213 -16.64 -6.53 18.41
C ALA A 213 -15.46 -6.59 19.40
N GLY A 214 -14.44 -5.76 19.16
CA GLY A 214 -13.19 -5.75 19.92
C GLY A 214 -11.98 -5.42 19.05
N GLU A 215 -12.10 -5.59 17.74
CA GLU A 215 -11.07 -5.19 16.80
C GLU A 215 -11.18 -3.69 16.48
N GLN A 216 -10.22 -2.94 17.01
CA GLN A 216 -10.15 -1.50 16.76
C GLN A 216 -9.43 -1.21 15.44
N LEU A 217 -10.11 -0.47 14.57
CA LEU A 217 -9.51 0.14 13.37
C LEU A 217 -8.89 1.49 13.74
N TYR A 218 -7.80 1.87 13.06
CA TYR A 218 -7.13 3.16 13.24
C TYR A 218 -7.10 3.94 11.91
N PRO A 219 -8.23 4.49 11.44
CA PRO A 219 -8.32 5.08 10.09
C PRO A 219 -7.35 6.24 9.88
N ALA A 220 -7.22 7.14 10.86
CA ALA A 220 -6.34 8.31 10.75
C ALA A 220 -4.86 7.89 10.63
N ASP A 221 -4.39 7.05 11.55
CA ASP A 221 -3.02 6.52 11.55
C ASP A 221 -2.72 5.75 10.26
N THR A 222 -3.68 4.95 9.80
CA THR A 222 -3.55 4.15 8.58
C THR A 222 -3.47 5.02 7.34
N LYS A 223 -4.36 6.02 7.22
CA LYS A 223 -4.33 7.00 6.13
C LYS A 223 -2.98 7.73 6.14
N THR A 224 -2.55 8.27 7.28
CA THR A 224 -1.25 8.94 7.39
C THR A 224 -0.08 8.02 7.04
N TYR A 225 -0.11 6.77 7.48
CA TYR A 225 0.95 5.79 7.19
C TYR A 225 1.07 5.48 5.70
N ILE A 226 -0.07 5.28 5.02
CA ILE A 226 -0.10 5.00 3.58
C ILE A 226 0.22 6.28 2.76
N GLN A 227 -0.25 7.44 3.22
CA GLN A 227 -0.05 8.74 2.56
C GLN A 227 1.31 9.40 2.85
N ARG A 228 2.19 8.78 3.65
CA ARG A 228 3.48 9.39 4.04
C ARG A 228 4.43 9.73 2.87
N GLY A 229 4.09 9.34 1.64
CA GLY A 229 4.73 9.81 0.41
C GLY A 229 3.99 10.93 -0.34
N LEU A 230 2.66 11.06 -0.26
CA LEU A 230 1.83 11.92 -1.13
C LEU A 230 0.40 12.16 -0.60
N ASN A 231 -0.22 13.28 -1.02
CA ASN A 231 -1.67 13.53 -0.87
C ASN A 231 -2.47 12.59 -1.79
N ILE A 232 -3.26 11.71 -1.20
CA ILE A 232 -4.22 10.84 -1.91
C ILE A 232 -5.61 11.40 -1.63
N ASN A 233 -6.15 12.14 -2.60
CA ASN A 233 -7.55 12.56 -2.59
C ASN A 233 -8.37 11.52 -3.36
N LEU A 234 -9.20 10.78 -2.65
CA LEU A 234 -10.20 9.91 -3.26
C LEU A 234 -11.37 10.79 -3.72
N HIS A 235 -11.27 11.33 -4.95
CA HIS A 235 -12.36 12.09 -5.55
C HIS A 235 -13.49 11.15 -5.97
N LYS A 236 -14.74 11.55 -5.70
CA LYS A 236 -15.94 10.92 -6.27
C LYS A 236 -16.20 11.27 -7.74
N ALA A 237 -15.50 12.29 -8.25
CA ALA A 237 -15.75 12.90 -9.55
C ALA A 237 -14.76 12.39 -10.60
N GLY A 238 -15.16 11.28 -11.19
CA GLY A 238 -14.68 10.53 -12.35
C GLY A 238 -15.63 9.34 -12.45
N ASP A 239 -15.73 8.61 -13.56
CA ASP A 239 -16.61 7.42 -13.67
C ASP A 239 -16.20 6.25 -12.73
N THR A 240 -15.54 6.54 -11.62
CA THR A 240 -15.48 5.65 -10.48
C THR A 240 -15.39 6.35 -9.14
N VAL A 241 -16.09 5.77 -8.15
CA VAL A 241 -15.35 5.20 -7.00
C VAL A 241 -15.75 3.74 -6.73
N TYR A 242 -16.98 3.30 -7.01
CA TYR A 242 -17.40 1.88 -6.92
C TYR A 242 -18.55 1.61 -7.89
N PRO A 243 -18.83 0.35 -8.27
CA PRO A 243 -20.14 -0.01 -8.78
C PRO A 243 -21.20 0.37 -7.74
N GLU A 244 -22.24 1.09 -8.16
CA GLU A 244 -23.47 1.14 -7.38
C GLU A 244 -23.98 -0.31 -7.30
N LEU A 245 -24.04 -0.86 -6.08
CA LEU A 245 -24.65 -2.17 -5.82
C LEU A 245 -26.17 -2.06 -5.92
#